data_AF-K1LF73-F1
#
_entry.id   AF-K1LF73-F1
#
_cell.length_a   1.000
_cell.length_b   1.000
_cell.length_c   1.000
_cell.angle_alpha   90.00
_cell.angle_beta   90.00
_cell.angle_gamma   90.00
#
_symmetry.space_group_name_H-M   'P 1'
#
loop_
_entity.id
_entity.type
_entity.pdbx_description
1 polymer ?
#
loop_
_entity_poly.entity_id
_entity_poly.type
_entity_poly.pdbx_seq_one_letter_code
_entity_poly.pdbx_strand_id
1 'polypeptide(L)'
;NIVVTPGKDVDGPIDVTVEDPDLPGGKVEIEVEVEGHKKGQDDNNSDKKPEDKKTSVDESGKKPVKPTDDKQDTGVKVTNPDKDTKVKAKDEDGKDIPAEIDENGNIVVTPGKDVDGPINITVEDPDLPGGKIEIEVEVEGHKKGQDDNGSDKKPDIGSQADQIDPTIPADKTLVGDKNHLTEDEKAKVKKAIEEANKDKFPAGTKVEVGNDGSAAITYPDGSKDYIPGHLLVTEKNKSGQDNSMDHSSTLPQTGEQDPTAIFGLAALSILAGLGLATRKRKED
;
A
#
# COMPACT_ATOMS: atom_id res chain seq x y z
N ASN A 1 79.95 -8.17 11.40
CA ASN A 1 78.81 -9.09 11.25
C ASN A 1 77.53 -8.31 11.38
N ILE A 2 76.72 -8.30 10.31
CA ILE A 2 75.36 -7.79 10.36
C ILE A 2 74.47 -8.96 10.74
N VAL A 3 73.63 -8.78 11.76
CA VAL A 3 72.66 -9.79 12.20
C VAL A 3 71.28 -9.25 11.90
N VAL A 4 70.55 -9.95 11.04
CA VAL A 4 69.15 -9.67 10.71
C VAL A 4 68.29 -10.75 11.35
N THR A 5 67.22 -10.34 12.04
CA THR A 5 66.20 -11.25 12.58
C THR A 5 64.93 -11.04 11.76
N PRO A 6 64.56 -11.98 10.88
CA PRO A 6 63.35 -11.86 10.08
C PRO A 6 62.11 -11.73 10.97
N GLY A 7 61.16 -10.89 10.54
CA GLY A 7 59.81 -10.88 11.09
C GLY A 7 59.02 -12.12 10.69
N LYS A 8 57.78 -12.25 11.17
CA LYS A 8 56.90 -13.38 10.83
C LYS A 8 56.21 -13.24 9.46
N ASP A 9 56.20 -12.03 8.91
CA ASP A 9 55.49 -11.65 7.68
C ASP A 9 56.48 -11.36 6.54
N VAL A 10 57.52 -12.19 6.41
CA VAL A 10 58.60 -12.00 5.42
C VAL A 10 58.40 -12.98 4.27
N ASP A 11 58.19 -12.48 3.05
CA ASP A 11 57.88 -13.26 1.84
C ASP A 11 59.01 -13.23 0.80
N GLY A 12 60.22 -13.48 1.31
CA GLY A 12 61.42 -13.58 0.49
C GLY A 12 62.68 -13.04 1.16
N PRO A 13 63.73 -12.82 0.36
CA PRO A 13 65.00 -12.31 0.85
C PRO A 13 64.88 -10.92 1.47
N ILE A 14 65.70 -10.65 2.48
CA ILE A 14 65.80 -9.33 3.12
C ILE A 14 66.93 -8.55 2.43
N ASP A 15 66.59 -7.41 1.85
CA ASP A 15 67.57 -6.48 1.29
C ASP A 15 68.20 -5.65 2.41
N VAL A 16 69.48 -5.89 2.66
CA VAL A 16 70.28 -5.14 3.65
C VAL A 16 71.15 -4.12 2.91
N THR A 17 70.85 -2.85 3.11
CA THR A 17 71.69 -1.75 2.60
C THR A 17 72.71 -1.33 3.64
N VAL A 18 73.98 -1.33 3.26
CA VAL A 18 75.09 -0.79 4.04
C VAL A 18 75.59 0.45 3.32
N GLU A 19 75.37 1.62 3.92
CA GLU A 19 75.87 2.90 3.41
C GLU A 19 77.18 3.26 4.12
N ASP A 20 78.24 3.45 3.33
CA ASP A 20 79.55 3.84 3.83
C ASP A 20 80.28 4.62 2.70
N PRO A 21 80.68 5.89 2.93
CA PRO A 21 81.37 6.72 1.94
C PRO A 21 82.66 6.10 1.40
N ASP A 22 83.28 5.21 2.17
CA ASP A 22 84.54 4.54 1.80
C ASP A 22 84.31 3.31 0.90
N LEU A 23 83.06 2.87 0.72
CA LEU A 23 82.68 1.80 -0.19
C LEU A 23 82.52 2.31 -1.63
N PRO A 24 82.83 1.48 -2.65
CA PRO A 24 82.67 1.87 -4.05
C PRO A 24 81.19 2.19 -4.36
N GLY A 25 80.91 3.47 -4.62
CA GLY A 25 79.56 3.97 -4.87
C GLY A 25 78.79 4.40 -3.61
N GLY A 26 79.43 4.43 -2.43
CA GLY A 26 78.86 4.92 -1.17
C GLY A 26 77.85 4.00 -0.50
N LYS A 27 77.49 2.88 -1.13
CA LYS A 27 76.56 1.88 -0.60
C LYS A 27 76.77 0.50 -1.21
N VAL A 28 76.41 -0.53 -0.45
CA VAL A 28 76.34 -1.93 -0.90
C VAL A 28 74.99 -2.50 -0.45
N GLU A 29 74.30 -3.17 -1.37
CA GLU A 29 73.05 -3.87 -1.11
C GLU A 29 73.34 -5.38 -1.09
N ILE A 30 72.93 -6.06 -0.02
CA ILE A 30 73.14 -7.49 0.18
C ILE A 30 71.78 -8.14 0.37
N GLU A 31 71.43 -9.04 -0.55
CA GLU A 31 70.23 -9.84 -0.46
C GLU A 31 70.50 -11.05 0.46
N VAL A 32 69.77 -11.14 1.57
CA VAL A 32 69.90 -12.24 2.54
C VAL A 32 68.72 -13.18 2.36
N GLU A 33 68.99 -14.39 1.85
CA GLU A 33 67.96 -15.43 1.73
C GLU A 33 67.42 -15.82 3.12
N VAL A 34 66.09 -15.88 3.24
CA VAL A 34 65.44 -16.38 4.46
C VAL A 34 65.01 -17.82 4.20
N GLU A 35 65.51 -18.75 5.01
CA GLU A 35 65.23 -20.17 4.86
C GLU A 35 63.72 -20.43 4.94
N GLY A 36 63.18 -21.13 3.94
CA GLY A 36 61.75 -21.40 3.83
C GLY A 36 60.94 -20.36 3.07
N HIS A 37 61.52 -19.18 2.75
CA HIS A 37 60.83 -18.08 2.10
C HIS A 37 61.33 -17.81 0.68
N LYS A 38 60.44 -17.74 -0.32
CA LYS A 38 60.80 -17.50 -1.73
C LYS A 38 60.36 -16.12 -2.20
N LYS A 39 61.25 -15.42 -2.91
CA LYS A 39 61.00 -14.09 -3.48
C LYS A 39 59.71 -14.07 -4.31
N GLY A 40 58.72 -13.30 -3.87
CA GLY A 40 57.45 -13.12 -4.58
C GLY A 40 56.47 -14.29 -4.41
N GLN A 41 56.67 -15.16 -3.42
CA GLN A 41 55.70 -16.16 -2.98
C GLN A 41 55.33 -15.90 -1.53
N ASP A 42 54.04 -15.70 -1.27
CA ASP A 42 53.49 -15.72 0.08
C ASP A 42 53.41 -17.17 0.58
N ASP A 43 54.43 -17.57 1.33
CA ASP A 43 54.57 -18.93 1.88
C ASP A 43 54.30 -18.98 3.39
N ASN A 44 54.11 -17.83 4.03
CA ASN A 44 53.69 -17.73 5.43
C ASN A 44 52.23 -17.25 5.58
N ASN A 45 51.56 -17.01 4.45
CA ASN A 45 50.18 -16.57 4.36
C ASN A 45 49.96 -15.16 4.98
N SER A 46 50.98 -14.29 4.91
CA SER A 46 50.99 -12.87 5.32
C SER A 46 50.11 -12.00 4.43
N ASP A 47 50.00 -12.33 3.14
CA ASP A 47 49.21 -11.57 2.16
C ASP A 47 47.71 -11.86 2.31
N LYS A 48 47.35 -12.85 3.15
CA LYS A 48 45.95 -13.13 3.47
C LYS A 48 45.40 -12.02 4.35
N LYS A 49 44.89 -10.96 3.69
CA LYS A 49 43.98 -9.98 4.27
C LYS A 49 42.95 -10.76 5.10
N PRO A 50 42.77 -10.44 6.41
CA PRO A 50 41.70 -11.05 7.19
C PRO A 50 40.41 -10.93 6.38
N GLU A 51 39.74 -12.05 6.10
CA GLU A 51 38.43 -11.99 5.47
C GLU A 51 37.57 -11.10 6.36
N ASP A 52 37.07 -10.00 5.79
CA ASP A 52 36.11 -9.15 6.47
C ASP A 52 34.96 -10.09 6.85
N LYS A 53 34.70 -10.20 8.15
CA LYS A 53 33.62 -11.03 8.66
C LYS A 53 32.35 -10.57 7.96
N LYS A 54 31.60 -11.49 7.36
CA LYS A 54 30.37 -11.17 6.64
C LYS A 54 29.21 -11.10 7.62
N THR A 55 28.32 -10.15 7.40
CA THR A 55 27.04 -10.09 8.12
C THR A 55 26.21 -11.34 7.81
N SER A 56 25.60 -11.94 8.83
CA SER A 56 24.65 -13.05 8.67
C SER A 56 23.51 -12.96 9.66
N VAL A 57 22.38 -13.59 9.35
CA VAL A 57 21.20 -13.63 10.21
C VAL A 57 20.85 -15.07 10.57
N ASP A 58 20.60 -15.33 11.85
CA ASP A 58 20.17 -16.60 12.41
C ASP A 58 18.75 -16.47 12.99
N GLU A 59 17.83 -17.24 12.44
CA GLU A 59 16.41 -17.28 12.83
C GLU A 59 16.08 -18.46 13.75
N SER A 60 17.04 -19.31 14.10
CA SER A 60 16.78 -20.55 14.85
C SER A 60 16.21 -20.32 16.26
N GLY A 61 16.47 -19.15 16.85
CA GLY A 61 15.96 -18.75 18.16
C GLY A 61 14.62 -18.00 18.14
N LYS A 62 14.03 -17.82 16.96
CA LYS A 62 12.83 -17.00 16.74
C LYS A 62 11.68 -17.38 17.68
N LYS A 63 11.08 -16.38 18.30
CA LYS A 63 9.96 -16.53 19.25
C LYS A 63 8.92 -15.43 19.01
N PRO A 64 7.65 -15.69 19.38
CA PRO A 64 6.60 -14.68 19.28
C PRO A 64 6.84 -13.53 20.27
N VAL A 65 6.37 -12.35 19.88
CA VAL A 65 6.36 -11.15 20.73
C VAL A 65 4.92 -10.81 21.15
N LYS A 66 4.76 -9.90 22.10
CA LYS A 66 3.47 -9.45 22.64
C LYS A 66 3.14 -8.04 22.15
N PRO A 67 1.85 -7.69 22.01
CA PRO A 67 1.40 -6.34 21.64
C PRO A 67 1.52 -5.37 22.83
N THR A 68 2.76 -5.04 23.21
CA THR A 68 3.05 -4.15 24.34
C THR A 68 4.04 -3.06 23.92
N ASP A 69 4.05 -1.95 24.67
CA ASP A 69 4.96 -0.83 24.46
C ASP A 69 6.38 -1.11 25.00
N ASP A 70 6.64 -2.33 25.48
CA ASP A 70 7.93 -2.76 26.00
C ASP A 70 8.80 -3.34 24.88
N LYS A 71 10.12 -3.12 25.01
CA LYS A 71 11.14 -3.74 24.16
C LYS A 71 11.15 -5.26 24.33
N GLN A 72 11.13 -5.97 23.21
CA GLN A 72 11.03 -7.43 23.19
C GLN A 72 12.02 -8.03 22.21
N ASP A 73 12.78 -8.99 22.71
CA ASP A 73 13.67 -9.81 21.91
C ASP A 73 12.86 -10.75 21.01
N THR A 74 13.16 -10.74 19.72
CA THR A 74 12.50 -11.59 18.71
C THR A 74 13.12 -12.98 18.63
N GLY A 75 14.30 -13.19 19.23
CA GLY A 75 15.11 -14.39 19.11
C GLY A 75 15.87 -14.51 17.78
N VAL A 76 15.74 -13.52 16.89
CA VAL A 76 16.52 -13.41 15.65
C VAL A 76 17.84 -12.72 15.96
N LYS A 77 18.95 -13.27 15.47
CA LYS A 77 20.30 -12.77 15.75
C LYS A 77 21.05 -12.39 14.48
N VAL A 78 21.58 -11.19 14.45
CA VAL A 78 22.51 -10.68 13.44
C VAL A 78 23.94 -10.87 13.94
N THR A 79 24.76 -11.57 13.16
CA THR A 79 26.18 -11.78 13.45
C THR A 79 27.01 -10.82 12.63
N ASN A 80 27.99 -10.19 13.30
CA ASN A 80 28.90 -9.21 12.71
C ASN A 80 28.16 -8.05 11.98
N PRO A 81 27.20 -7.37 12.64
CA PRO A 81 26.62 -6.17 12.06
C PRO A 81 27.70 -5.09 11.90
N ASP A 82 27.60 -4.31 10.85
CA ASP A 82 28.45 -3.17 10.57
C ASP A 82 27.61 -1.88 10.39
N LYS A 83 28.25 -0.81 9.88
CA LYS A 83 27.60 0.49 9.66
C LYS A 83 26.55 0.47 8.54
N ASP A 84 26.64 -0.50 7.64
CA ASP A 84 25.77 -0.65 6.48
C ASP A 84 24.59 -1.58 6.82
N THR A 85 24.70 -2.39 7.89
CA THR A 85 23.59 -3.15 8.47
C THR A 85 22.49 -2.23 9.00
N LYS A 86 21.27 -2.39 8.48
CA LYS A 86 20.07 -1.67 8.93
C LYS A 86 18.95 -2.63 9.23
N VAL A 87 18.18 -2.35 10.29
CA VAL A 87 16.97 -3.10 10.64
C VAL A 87 15.75 -2.18 10.56
N LYS A 88 14.66 -2.70 10.01
CA LYS A 88 13.33 -2.06 9.99
C LYS A 88 12.30 -3.11 10.37
N ALA A 89 11.18 -2.69 10.95
CA ALA A 89 10.05 -3.57 11.22
C ALA A 89 8.75 -2.87 10.85
N LYS A 90 7.80 -3.63 10.31
CA LYS A 90 6.46 -3.17 9.96
C LYS A 90 5.42 -4.19 10.43
N ASP A 91 4.25 -3.72 10.84
CA ASP A 91 3.09 -4.61 11.02
C ASP A 91 2.43 -4.95 9.67
N GLU A 92 1.35 -5.73 9.72
CA GLU A 92 0.60 -6.12 8.53
C GLU A 92 -0.04 -4.94 7.79
N ASP A 93 -0.38 -3.87 8.52
CA ASP A 93 -0.91 -2.61 7.99
C ASP A 93 0.17 -1.73 7.32
N GLY A 94 1.44 -2.11 7.45
CA GLY A 94 2.58 -1.37 6.92
C GLY A 94 3.05 -0.19 7.78
N LYS A 95 2.52 -0.05 8.99
CA LYS A 95 2.94 0.92 10.00
C LYS A 95 4.31 0.52 10.55
N ASP A 96 5.17 1.51 10.71
CA ASP A 96 6.53 1.29 11.18
C ASP A 96 6.56 0.96 12.68
N ILE A 97 7.28 -0.11 13.01
CA ILE A 97 7.53 -0.56 14.38
C ILE A 97 8.98 -0.24 14.74
N PRO A 98 9.26 0.36 15.91
CA PRO A 98 10.62 0.55 16.39
C PRO A 98 11.37 -0.79 16.49
N ALA A 99 12.50 -0.89 15.80
CA ALA A 99 13.38 -2.04 15.81
C ALA A 99 14.84 -1.59 15.92
N GLU A 100 15.64 -2.34 16.66
CA GLU A 100 17.08 -2.11 16.84
C GLU A 100 17.82 -3.44 16.95
N ILE A 101 19.13 -3.41 16.70
CA ILE A 101 20.03 -4.52 16.98
C ILE A 101 20.74 -4.19 18.29
N ASP A 102 20.63 -5.07 19.29
CA ASP A 102 21.28 -4.87 20.59
C ASP A 102 22.80 -5.13 20.53
N GLU A 103 23.52 -4.88 21.63
CA GLU A 103 24.97 -5.09 21.72
C GLU A 103 25.41 -6.54 21.47
N ASN A 104 24.49 -7.51 21.62
CA ASN A 104 24.74 -8.93 21.41
C ASN A 104 24.35 -9.39 20.01
N GLY A 105 23.83 -8.49 19.17
CA GLY A 105 23.34 -8.78 17.83
C GLY A 105 21.89 -9.25 17.77
N ASN A 106 21.12 -9.27 18.86
CA ASN A 106 19.73 -9.69 18.81
C ASN A 106 18.85 -8.56 18.27
N ILE A 107 17.86 -8.93 17.45
CA ILE A 107 16.86 -7.98 16.97
C ILE A 107 15.80 -7.80 18.05
N VAL A 108 15.67 -6.57 18.53
CA VAL A 108 14.70 -6.15 19.54
C VAL A 108 13.68 -5.23 18.88
N VAL A 109 12.40 -5.50 19.11
CA VAL A 109 11.27 -4.71 18.57
C VAL A 109 10.42 -4.16 19.70
N THR A 110 9.68 -3.09 19.43
CA THR A 110 8.68 -2.52 20.36
C THR A 110 7.32 -2.46 19.65
N PRO A 111 6.55 -3.57 19.64
CA PRO A 111 5.34 -3.69 18.82
C PRO A 111 4.29 -2.59 19.08
N GLY A 112 4.09 -2.24 20.34
CA GLY A 112 3.00 -1.36 20.77
C GLY A 112 1.67 -2.11 20.89
N LYS A 113 0.66 -1.43 21.45
CA LYS A 113 -0.70 -1.99 21.62
C LYS A 113 -1.51 -2.07 20.33
N ASP A 114 -1.20 -1.19 19.39
CA ASP A 114 -1.92 -1.04 18.12
C ASP A 114 -1.16 -1.75 16.98
N VAL A 115 -0.44 -2.83 17.28
CA VAL A 115 0.21 -3.68 16.27
C VAL A 115 -0.82 -4.63 15.67
N ASP A 116 -0.76 -4.90 14.38
CA ASP A 116 -1.62 -5.89 13.73
C ASP A 116 -0.85 -7.00 12.99
N GLY A 117 -1.40 -8.20 13.04
CA GLY A 117 -0.79 -9.39 12.44
C GLY A 117 0.68 -9.66 12.86
N PRO A 118 1.40 -10.49 12.09
CA PRO A 118 2.82 -10.71 12.26
C PRO A 118 3.66 -9.49 11.86
N ILE A 119 4.78 -9.28 12.55
CA ILE A 119 5.74 -8.21 12.26
C ILE A 119 6.69 -8.66 11.16
N ASN A 120 6.76 -7.93 10.05
CA ASN A 120 7.78 -8.12 9.03
C ASN A 120 9.03 -7.30 9.35
N ILE A 121 10.11 -8.00 9.71
CA ILE A 121 11.43 -7.43 9.98
C ILE A 121 12.27 -7.50 8.71
N THR A 122 12.80 -6.37 8.27
CA THR A 122 13.74 -6.28 7.17
C THR A 122 15.13 -5.96 7.69
N VAL A 123 16.11 -6.80 7.37
CA VAL A 123 17.54 -6.51 7.60
C VAL A 123 18.19 -6.25 6.24
N GLU A 124 18.78 -5.07 6.07
CA GLU A 124 19.47 -4.64 4.85
C GLU A 124 20.99 -4.60 5.13
N ASP A 125 21.78 -5.27 4.30
CA ASP A 125 23.25 -5.28 4.39
C ASP A 125 23.83 -5.84 3.07
N PRO A 126 24.84 -5.19 2.45
CA PRO A 126 25.48 -5.68 1.22
C PRO A 126 26.03 -7.11 1.27
N ASP A 127 26.41 -7.59 2.46
CA ASP A 127 26.94 -8.94 2.65
C ASP A 127 25.86 -10.03 2.70
N LEU A 128 24.59 -9.63 2.90
CA LEU A 128 23.46 -10.55 2.90
C LEU A 128 23.08 -11.00 1.49
N PRO A 129 22.51 -12.22 1.33
CA PRO A 129 22.05 -12.69 0.03
C PRO A 129 21.00 -11.74 -0.55
N GLY A 130 21.33 -11.07 -1.66
CA GLY A 130 20.44 -10.09 -2.28
C GLY A 130 20.41 -8.72 -1.60
N GLY A 131 21.34 -8.44 -0.68
CA GLY A 131 21.46 -7.16 0.02
C GLY A 131 20.40 -6.93 1.10
N LYS A 132 19.47 -7.86 1.28
CA LYS A 132 18.40 -7.78 2.28
C LYS A 132 17.78 -9.16 2.57
N ILE A 133 17.22 -9.30 3.77
CA ILE A 133 16.40 -10.44 4.19
C ILE A 133 15.14 -9.92 4.90
N GLU A 134 14.02 -10.62 4.71
CA GLU A 134 12.73 -10.30 5.33
C GLU A 134 12.29 -11.48 6.21
N ILE A 135 11.89 -11.20 7.44
CA ILE A 135 11.66 -12.18 8.50
C ILE A 135 10.34 -11.85 9.19
N GLU A 136 9.39 -12.77 9.16
CA GLU A 136 8.04 -12.57 9.72
C GLU A 136 7.97 -13.09 11.17
N VAL A 137 7.92 -12.23 12.18
CA VAL A 137 7.82 -12.61 13.61
C VAL A 137 6.37 -12.56 14.07
N GLU A 138 5.88 -13.65 14.65
CA GLU A 138 4.51 -13.75 15.15
C GLU A 138 4.27 -12.83 16.36
N VAL A 139 3.05 -12.28 16.45
CA VAL A 139 2.59 -11.51 17.62
C VAL A 139 1.51 -12.30 18.34
N GLU A 140 1.66 -12.51 19.64
CA GLU A 140 0.72 -13.25 20.46
C GLU A 140 -0.65 -12.56 20.45
N GLY A 141 -1.67 -13.30 19.98
CA GLY A 141 -3.04 -12.81 19.90
C GLY A 141 -3.40 -12.09 18.60
N HIS A 142 -2.44 -11.85 17.69
CA HIS A 142 -2.66 -11.20 16.41
C HIS A 142 -2.33 -12.15 15.25
N LYS A 143 -3.31 -12.42 14.39
CA LYS A 143 -3.20 -13.38 13.29
C LYS A 143 -3.08 -12.67 11.96
N LYS A 144 -2.37 -13.32 11.04
CA LYS A 144 -2.26 -12.85 9.68
C LYS A 144 -3.62 -12.68 9.00
N GLY A 145 -3.89 -11.50 8.47
CA GLY A 145 -5.11 -11.13 7.75
C GLY A 145 -6.36 -11.01 8.64
N GLN A 146 -6.18 -10.79 9.94
CA GLN A 146 -7.28 -10.51 10.88
C GLN A 146 -6.99 -9.22 11.66
N ASP A 147 -7.93 -8.29 11.57
CA ASP A 147 -7.92 -7.05 12.36
C ASP A 147 -8.17 -7.33 13.84
N ASP A 148 -7.11 -7.69 14.57
CA ASP A 148 -7.20 -8.08 15.97
C ASP A 148 -7.10 -6.85 16.91
N ASN A 149 -6.70 -5.69 16.39
CA ASN A 149 -6.57 -4.43 17.15
C ASN A 149 -7.61 -3.35 16.78
N GLY A 150 -8.43 -3.57 15.74
CA GLY A 150 -9.42 -2.61 15.28
C GLY A 150 -8.87 -1.52 14.36
N SER A 151 -7.65 -1.65 13.81
CA SER A 151 -7.02 -0.71 12.87
C SER A 151 -7.68 -0.76 11.50
N ASP A 152 -8.23 -1.91 11.08
CA ASP A 152 -9.03 -2.02 9.85
C ASP A 152 -10.42 -1.42 10.00
N LYS A 153 -10.80 -0.94 11.19
CA LYS A 153 -11.85 0.08 11.28
C LYS A 153 -11.31 1.36 10.68
N LYS A 154 -11.39 1.43 9.35
CA LYS A 154 -11.48 2.67 8.60
C LYS A 154 -12.39 3.58 9.42
N PRO A 155 -11.96 4.78 9.83
CA PRO A 155 -12.85 5.70 10.51
C PRO A 155 -14.09 5.80 9.63
N ASP A 156 -15.26 5.60 10.24
CA ASP A 156 -16.55 5.77 9.58
C ASP A 156 -16.80 7.27 9.36
N ILE A 157 -15.84 7.94 8.70
CA ILE A 157 -16.15 9.06 7.83
C ILE A 157 -17.01 8.43 6.75
N GLY A 158 -18.34 8.48 6.96
CA GLY A 158 -19.34 7.99 6.03
C GLY A 158 -19.05 8.42 4.60
N SER A 159 -19.69 7.78 3.62
CA SER A 159 -19.37 8.03 2.23
C SER A 159 -19.47 9.52 1.87
N GLN A 160 -18.79 9.96 0.80
CA GLN A 160 -18.92 11.34 0.35
C GLN A 160 -20.39 11.70 0.04
N ALA A 161 -21.19 10.74 -0.43
CA ALA A 161 -22.65 10.89 -0.57
C ALA A 161 -23.38 11.10 0.77
N ASP A 162 -22.91 10.53 1.88
CA ASP A 162 -23.52 10.77 3.21
C ASP A 162 -23.17 12.15 3.77
N GLN A 163 -22.08 12.76 3.29
CA GLN A 163 -21.57 14.03 3.79
C GLN A 163 -21.93 15.23 2.90
N ILE A 164 -22.14 15.00 1.61
CA ILE A 164 -22.39 16.03 0.61
C ILE A 164 -23.85 15.94 0.18
N ASP A 165 -24.61 17.01 0.41
CA ASP A 165 -25.94 17.17 -0.17
C ASP A 165 -25.84 18.04 -1.44
N PRO A 166 -26.00 17.48 -2.66
CA PRO A 166 -25.91 18.23 -3.90
C PRO A 166 -26.95 19.34 -3.98
N THR A 167 -26.50 20.56 -4.23
CA THR A 167 -27.38 21.69 -4.54
C THR A 167 -28.07 21.45 -5.88
N ILE A 168 -29.39 21.48 -5.86
CA ILE A 168 -30.20 21.48 -7.10
C ILE A 168 -30.13 22.88 -7.71
N PRO A 169 -29.79 23.04 -9.00
CA PRO A 169 -29.84 24.33 -9.68
C PRO A 169 -31.22 24.99 -9.57
N ALA A 170 -31.25 26.30 -9.29
CA ALA A 170 -32.51 27.03 -9.13
C ALA A 170 -33.34 27.09 -10.43
N ASP A 171 -32.66 27.24 -11.57
CA ASP A 171 -33.27 27.31 -12.88
C ASP A 171 -33.28 25.93 -13.56
N LYS A 172 -34.46 25.51 -14.02
CA LYS A 172 -34.61 24.27 -14.80
C LYS A 172 -34.20 24.48 -16.24
N THR A 173 -33.52 23.48 -16.81
CA THR A 173 -33.16 23.48 -18.23
C THR A 173 -34.41 23.21 -19.09
N LEU A 174 -34.64 24.06 -20.08
CA LEU A 174 -35.75 23.91 -21.03
C LEU A 174 -35.39 22.87 -22.11
N VAL A 175 -36.13 21.76 -22.14
CA VAL A 175 -35.93 20.65 -23.06
C VAL A 175 -37.10 20.48 -24.04
N GLY A 176 -36.85 19.81 -25.16
CA GLY A 176 -37.89 19.49 -26.15
C GLY A 176 -38.81 18.33 -25.75
N ASP A 177 -38.24 17.28 -25.14
CA ASP A 177 -38.92 16.08 -24.63
C ASP A 177 -38.23 15.66 -23.32
N LYS A 178 -38.98 15.57 -22.21
CA LYS A 178 -38.41 15.18 -20.91
C LYS A 178 -37.91 13.74 -20.86
N ASN A 179 -38.39 12.86 -21.74
CA ASN A 179 -38.04 11.44 -21.72
C ASN A 179 -36.88 11.11 -22.68
N HIS A 180 -36.50 12.06 -23.54
CA HIS A 180 -35.46 11.88 -24.56
C HIS A 180 -34.65 13.16 -24.76
N LEU A 181 -33.83 13.52 -23.76
CA LEU A 181 -32.89 14.62 -23.88
C LEU A 181 -31.87 14.36 -24.99
N THR A 182 -31.63 15.39 -25.80
CA THR A 182 -30.50 15.44 -26.73
C THR A 182 -29.19 15.61 -25.98
N GLU A 183 -28.06 15.26 -26.60
CA GLU A 183 -26.73 15.42 -25.99
C GLU A 183 -26.43 16.88 -25.61
N ASP A 184 -26.90 17.85 -26.40
CA ASP A 184 -26.79 19.27 -26.09
C ASP A 184 -27.62 19.68 -24.85
N GLU A 185 -28.80 19.09 -24.67
CA GLU A 185 -29.62 19.31 -23.48
C GLU A 185 -29.00 18.68 -22.24
N LYS A 186 -28.47 17.46 -22.35
CA LYS A 186 -27.72 16.80 -21.27
C LYS A 186 -26.50 17.62 -20.85
N ALA A 187 -25.73 18.13 -21.81
CA ALA A 187 -24.56 18.97 -21.53
C ALA A 187 -24.93 20.25 -20.77
N LYS A 188 -26.08 20.86 -21.09
CA LYS A 188 -26.59 22.03 -20.35
C LYS A 188 -27.00 21.69 -18.93
N VAL A 189 -27.73 20.59 -18.73
CA VAL A 189 -28.13 20.12 -17.39
C VAL A 189 -26.88 19.81 -16.55
N LYS A 190 -25.92 19.08 -17.12
CA LYS A 190 -24.65 18.76 -16.48
C LYS A 190 -23.92 20.02 -16.02
N LYS A 191 -23.75 20.98 -16.93
CA LYS A 191 -23.07 22.25 -16.64
C LYS A 191 -23.77 23.03 -15.53
N ALA A 192 -25.10 23.09 -15.53
CA ALA A 192 -25.87 23.76 -14.48
C ALA A 192 -25.65 23.11 -13.10
N ILE A 193 -25.60 21.77 -13.03
CA ILE A 193 -25.30 21.03 -11.80
C ILE A 193 -23.88 21.32 -11.32
N GLU A 194 -22.89 21.26 -12.21
CA GLU A 194 -21.49 21.54 -11.87
C GLU A 194 -21.30 22.98 -11.37
N GLU A 195 -21.94 23.97 -12.01
CA GLU A 195 -21.88 25.37 -11.60
C GLU A 195 -22.53 25.61 -10.23
N ALA A 196 -23.67 24.97 -9.95
CA ALA A 196 -24.37 25.07 -8.66
C ALA A 196 -23.61 24.38 -7.50
N ASN A 197 -22.68 23.48 -7.81
CA ASN A 197 -21.96 22.64 -6.84
C ASN A 197 -20.45 22.80 -6.86
N LYS A 198 -19.91 23.82 -7.55
CA LYS A 198 -18.46 24.06 -7.68
C LYS A 198 -17.70 24.13 -6.34
N ASP A 199 -18.38 24.56 -5.27
CA ASP A 199 -17.78 24.72 -3.93
C ASP A 199 -18.05 23.50 -3.01
N LYS A 200 -18.89 22.55 -3.46
CA LYS A 200 -19.27 21.34 -2.71
C LYS A 200 -18.60 20.08 -3.25
N PHE A 201 -18.44 19.99 -4.56
CA PHE A 201 -17.92 18.78 -5.19
C PHE A 201 -16.40 18.68 -5.04
N PRO A 202 -15.89 17.57 -4.46
CA PRO A 202 -14.46 17.32 -4.43
C PRO A 202 -13.92 17.12 -5.85
N ALA A 203 -12.63 17.39 -6.02
CA ALA A 203 -11.95 17.16 -7.29
C ALA A 203 -12.06 15.68 -7.70
N GLY A 204 -12.46 15.43 -8.96
CA GLY A 204 -12.69 14.08 -9.48
C GLY A 204 -14.15 13.61 -9.43
N THR A 205 -15.07 14.42 -8.88
CA THR A 205 -16.52 14.17 -8.97
C THR A 205 -16.97 14.15 -10.43
N LYS A 206 -17.81 13.17 -10.79
CA LYS A 206 -18.35 13.01 -12.15
C LYS A 206 -19.86 13.18 -12.14
N VAL A 207 -20.37 14.00 -13.05
CA VAL A 207 -21.82 14.16 -13.28
C VAL A 207 -22.19 13.55 -14.62
N GLU A 208 -23.18 12.65 -14.60
CA GLU A 208 -23.75 11.98 -15.78
C GLU A 208 -25.26 12.24 -15.83
N VAL A 209 -25.79 12.61 -17.00
CA VAL A 209 -27.21 12.94 -17.19
C VAL A 209 -27.88 11.89 -18.07
N GLY A 210 -28.97 11.30 -17.58
CA GLY A 210 -29.79 10.31 -18.27
C GLY A 210 -30.65 10.90 -19.39
N ASN A 211 -31.27 10.02 -20.17
CA ASN A 211 -32.20 10.44 -21.25
C ASN A 211 -33.46 11.12 -20.72
N ASP A 212 -33.86 10.83 -19.48
CA ASP A 212 -35.01 11.41 -18.79
C ASP A 212 -34.66 12.70 -18.01
N GLY A 213 -33.41 13.18 -18.16
CA GLY A 213 -32.90 14.35 -17.45
C GLY A 213 -32.51 14.10 -15.99
N SER A 214 -32.62 12.87 -15.48
CA SER A 214 -32.04 12.51 -14.18
C SER A 214 -30.53 12.66 -14.20
N ALA A 215 -29.91 12.97 -13.06
CA ALA A 215 -28.47 13.08 -12.94
C ALA A 215 -27.93 12.11 -11.88
N ALA A 216 -26.88 11.39 -12.23
CA ALA A 216 -26.08 10.58 -11.31
C ALA A 216 -24.76 11.30 -11.05
N ILE A 217 -24.44 11.50 -9.77
CA ILE A 217 -23.20 12.12 -9.30
C ILE A 217 -22.36 10.99 -8.73
N THR A 218 -21.16 10.77 -9.27
CA THR A 218 -20.21 9.78 -8.74
C THR A 218 -19.03 10.50 -8.12
N TYR A 219 -18.82 10.26 -6.84
CA TYR A 219 -17.75 10.86 -6.07
C TYR A 219 -16.42 10.09 -6.26
N PRO A 220 -15.27 10.71 -5.95
CA PRO A 220 -13.95 10.05 -5.98
C PRO A 220 -13.86 8.75 -5.16
N ASP A 221 -14.62 8.61 -4.08
CA ASP A 221 -14.67 7.40 -3.26
C ASP A 221 -15.58 6.30 -3.84
N GLY A 222 -16.22 6.55 -4.98
CA GLY A 222 -17.13 5.65 -5.67
C GLY A 222 -18.58 5.70 -5.21
N SER A 223 -18.89 6.44 -4.13
CA SER A 223 -20.27 6.67 -3.68
C SER A 223 -21.04 7.54 -4.66
N LYS A 224 -22.38 7.52 -4.59
CA LYS A 224 -23.24 8.17 -5.58
C LYS A 224 -24.45 8.87 -4.99
N ASP A 225 -24.77 10.01 -5.60
CA ASP A 225 -26.05 10.70 -5.42
C ASP A 225 -26.87 10.73 -6.71
N TYR A 226 -28.18 10.88 -6.55
CA TYR A 226 -29.13 10.89 -7.65
C TYR A 226 -30.07 12.09 -7.54
N ILE A 227 -30.08 12.95 -8.57
CA ILE A 227 -31.03 14.06 -8.68
C ILE A 227 -32.11 13.70 -9.72
N PRO A 228 -33.39 13.62 -9.33
CA PRO A 228 -34.49 13.34 -10.25
C PRO A 228 -34.62 14.38 -11.37
N GLY A 229 -34.89 13.93 -12.60
CA GLY A 229 -34.95 14.82 -13.76
C GLY A 229 -36.03 15.91 -13.68
N HIS A 230 -37.17 15.63 -13.05
CA HIS A 230 -38.24 16.63 -12.87
C HIS A 230 -37.81 17.84 -12.02
N LEU A 231 -36.71 17.75 -11.26
CA LEU A 231 -36.12 18.87 -10.53
C LEU A 231 -35.18 19.70 -11.41
N LEU A 232 -34.65 19.10 -12.49
CA LEU A 232 -33.60 19.68 -13.33
C LEU A 232 -34.11 20.18 -14.69
N VAL A 233 -35.15 19.57 -15.24
CA VAL A 233 -35.66 19.88 -16.58
C VAL A 233 -37.14 20.23 -16.60
N THR A 234 -37.51 21.04 -17.57
CA THR A 234 -38.91 21.28 -17.92
C THR A 234 -39.09 21.36 -19.43
N GLU A 235 -40.26 20.96 -19.90
CA GLU A 235 -40.59 20.92 -21.32
C GLU A 235 -40.92 22.33 -21.82
N LYS A 236 -40.48 22.65 -23.03
CA LYS A 236 -40.93 23.84 -23.74
C LYS A 236 -42.38 23.63 -24.15
N ASN A 237 -43.30 24.44 -23.63
CA ASN A 237 -44.67 24.46 -24.13
C ASN A 237 -44.67 24.88 -25.62
N LYS A 238 -45.11 23.98 -26.51
CA LYS A 238 -45.37 24.31 -27.91
C LYS A 238 -46.65 25.15 -27.98
N SER A 239 -46.56 26.47 -27.86
CA SER A 239 -47.66 27.35 -28.25
C SER A 239 -47.63 27.60 -29.77
N GLY A 240 -48.53 26.96 -30.52
CA GLY A 240 -49.00 27.44 -31.82
C GLY A 240 -48.98 26.44 -32.98
N GLN A 241 -50.09 25.70 -33.20
CA GLN A 241 -50.82 25.66 -34.49
C GLN A 241 -52.16 24.90 -34.37
N ASP A 242 -53.17 25.40 -35.07
CA ASP A 242 -54.62 25.17 -34.95
C ASP A 242 -55.22 24.44 -36.18
N ASN A 243 -56.00 23.35 -35.98
CA ASN A 243 -57.39 23.12 -36.48
C ASN A 243 -57.83 21.63 -36.57
N SER A 244 -58.87 21.30 -35.78
CA SER A 244 -60.12 20.54 -36.05
C SER A 244 -60.16 19.12 -36.67
N MET A 245 -60.70 18.14 -35.92
CA MET A 245 -61.98 17.39 -36.11
C MET A 245 -61.94 16.08 -35.28
N ASP A 246 -62.57 16.02 -34.09
CA ASP A 246 -63.97 15.63 -33.81
C ASP A 246 -64.21 14.10 -33.71
N HIS A 247 -64.41 13.62 -32.48
CA HIS A 247 -65.63 12.91 -32.11
C HIS A 247 -65.91 13.02 -30.59
N SER A 248 -66.85 13.92 -30.28
CA SER A 248 -68.02 13.71 -29.42
C SER A 248 -67.90 13.37 -27.91
N SER A 249 -68.22 14.42 -27.13
CA SER A 249 -69.24 14.46 -26.05
C SER A 249 -68.95 13.85 -24.66
N THR A 250 -68.63 14.69 -23.68
CA THR A 250 -69.59 15.21 -22.68
C THR A 250 -68.92 16.17 -21.67
N LEU A 251 -69.60 17.27 -21.35
CA LEU A 251 -69.37 18.23 -20.25
C LEU A 251 -70.74 18.47 -19.58
N PRO A 252 -70.87 19.01 -18.35
CA PRO A 252 -69.84 19.46 -17.40
C PRO A 252 -70.02 18.91 -15.96
N GLN A 253 -69.12 19.26 -15.02
CA GLN A 253 -69.40 20.06 -13.79
C GLN A 253 -68.54 19.69 -12.56
N THR A 254 -67.74 20.67 -12.12
CA THR A 254 -67.28 21.11 -10.78
C THR A 254 -67.12 20.16 -9.58
N GLY A 255 -66.01 20.35 -8.83
CA GLY A 255 -66.02 20.37 -7.36
C GLY A 255 -64.82 19.73 -6.66
N GLU A 256 -64.00 20.57 -6.01
CA GLU A 256 -62.97 20.35 -4.98
C GLU A 256 -62.25 19.00 -4.72
N GLN A 257 -60.91 19.13 -4.80
CA GLN A 257 -59.83 18.75 -3.87
C GLN A 257 -59.69 17.35 -3.23
N ASP A 258 -58.48 16.82 -3.46
CA ASP A 258 -57.66 15.84 -2.75
C ASP A 258 -58.14 14.39 -2.62
N PRO A 259 -57.20 13.45 -2.87
CA PRO A 259 -56.93 12.52 -1.79
C PRO A 259 -55.44 12.27 -1.52
N THR A 260 -55.17 12.29 -0.23
CA THR A 260 -54.27 11.38 0.47
C THR A 260 -54.40 9.92 -0.01
N ALA A 261 -53.24 9.37 -0.41
CA ALA A 261 -52.65 8.08 -0.02
C ALA A 261 -53.39 6.72 -0.21
N ILE A 262 -52.52 5.74 -0.53
CA ILE A 262 -52.62 4.28 -0.32
C ILE A 262 -53.35 3.45 -1.39
N PHE A 263 -52.56 2.78 -2.25
CA PHE A 263 -52.69 1.33 -2.48
C PHE A 263 -51.33 0.75 -2.85
N GLY A 264 -50.62 0.24 -1.84
CA GLY A 264 -49.66 -0.84 -2.05
C GLY A 264 -50.41 -2.16 -2.14
N LEU A 265 -49.89 -3.10 -2.93
CA LEU A 265 -49.96 -4.53 -2.65
C LEU A 265 -48.85 -5.25 -3.40
N ALA A 266 -47.93 -5.81 -2.62
CA ALA A 266 -46.96 -6.81 -3.03
C ALA A 266 -47.66 -8.14 -3.34
N ALA A 267 -47.08 -8.96 -4.22
CA ALA A 267 -47.26 -10.41 -4.19
C ALA A 267 -46.03 -11.15 -4.77
N LEU A 268 -45.59 -12.12 -3.97
CA LEU A 268 -44.46 -13.04 -4.10
C LEU A 268 -44.45 -13.94 -5.34
N SER A 269 -43.24 -14.39 -5.75
CA SER A 269 -42.94 -15.70 -6.37
C SER A 269 -41.40 -15.90 -6.31
N ILE A 270 -40.80 -16.50 -5.28
CA ILE A 270 -40.59 -17.93 -4.95
C ILE A 270 -39.92 -18.76 -6.07
N LEU A 271 -38.66 -19.14 -5.79
CA LEU A 271 -37.87 -20.34 -6.13
C LEU A 271 -38.22 -21.23 -7.36
N ALA A 272 -37.22 -21.40 -8.24
CA ALA A 272 -36.86 -22.64 -8.97
C ALA A 272 -35.46 -22.45 -9.60
N GLY A 273 -34.49 -23.38 -9.63
CA GLY A 273 -34.41 -24.80 -9.27
C GLY A 273 -33.00 -25.13 -8.74
N LEU A 274 -32.85 -26.13 -7.87
CA LEU A 274 -32.86 -27.57 -8.14
C LEU A 274 -31.55 -28.05 -8.84
N GLY A 275 -30.58 -28.43 -8.01
CA GLY A 275 -29.48 -29.32 -8.36
C GLY A 275 -29.37 -30.42 -7.29
N LEU A 276 -30.01 -31.56 -7.55
CA LEU A 276 -30.08 -32.73 -6.67
C LEU A 276 -28.82 -33.60 -6.78
N ALA A 277 -28.16 -33.76 -5.63
CA ALA A 277 -27.49 -34.93 -5.05
C ALA A 277 -27.02 -36.11 -5.92
N THR A 278 -25.81 -36.58 -5.60
CA THR A 278 -25.59 -38.00 -5.28
C THR A 278 -24.75 -38.19 -4.00
N ARG A 279 -25.31 -39.02 -3.11
CA ARG A 279 -24.72 -39.65 -1.92
C ARG A 279 -23.54 -40.57 -2.28
N LYS A 280 -22.57 -40.70 -1.36
CA LYS A 280 -22.42 -41.92 -0.53
C LYS A 280 -21.34 -41.75 0.55
N ARG A 281 -21.61 -42.30 1.74
CA ARG A 281 -20.66 -42.51 2.84
C ARG A 281 -20.83 -43.94 3.35
N LYS A 282 -19.69 -44.59 3.66
CA LYS A 282 -19.43 -45.89 4.35
C LYS A 282 -19.87 -47.17 3.61
N GLU A 283 -19.21 -48.32 3.72
CA GLU A 283 -18.27 -48.96 4.69
C GLU A 283 -17.08 -49.57 3.88
N ASP A 284 -15.90 -49.97 4.36
CA ASP A 284 -15.36 -50.50 5.63
C ASP A 284 -13.97 -49.90 5.94
#